data_AF-A0A1Y0HQ18-F1
#
_entry.id   AF-A0A1Y0HQ18-F1
#
_cell.length_a   1.000
_cell.length_b   1.000
_cell.length_c   1.000
_cell.angle_alpha   90.00
_cell.angle_beta   90.00
_cell.angle_gamma   90.00
#
_symmetry.space_group_name_H-M   'P 1'
#
loop_
_entity.id
_entity.type
_entity.pdbx_description
1 polymer ?
#
loop_
_entity_poly.entity_id
_entity_poly.type
_entity_poly.pdbx_seq_one_letter_code
_entity_poly.pdbx_strand_id
1 'polypeptide(L)'
;MPLPEAKKEAVLHSKGFTFDNNLKIGYVKHGSFAEQSGLKVGDRLMQVDGVPVSQIQNADAYLAKIHNRDVSLLFDRDDFQFFVTLPR
;
A
#
# COMPACT_ATOMS: atom_id res chain seq x y z
N MET A 1 -22.15 -19.23 -8.35
CA MET A 1 -21.76 -17.88 -7.86
C MET A 1 -20.28 -17.97 -7.54
N PRO A 2 -19.38 -17.31 -8.28
CA PRO A 2 -17.98 -17.32 -7.89
C PRO A 2 -17.86 -16.50 -6.60
N LEU A 3 -17.41 -17.16 -5.52
CA LEU A 3 -16.96 -16.45 -4.34
C LEU A 3 -15.79 -15.52 -4.76
N PRO A 4 -15.77 -14.26 -4.31
CA PRO A 4 -14.79 -13.29 -4.76
C PRO A 4 -13.39 -13.64 -4.26
N GLU A 5 -12.41 -12.96 -4.82
CA GLU A 5 -10.94 -13.02 -4.70
C GLU A 5 -10.33 -12.88 -3.28
N ALA A 6 -11.06 -13.33 -2.25
CA ALA A 6 -10.90 -13.07 -0.83
C ALA A 6 -9.61 -13.59 -0.17
N LYS A 7 -8.64 -14.11 -0.93
CA LYS A 7 -7.34 -14.54 -0.39
C LYS A 7 -6.18 -13.62 -0.72
N LYS A 8 -6.30 -12.77 -1.75
CA LYS A 8 -5.28 -11.76 -2.08
C LYS A 8 -5.47 -10.48 -1.26
N GLU A 9 -6.71 -10.16 -0.92
CA GLU A 9 -7.09 -8.92 -0.24
C GLU A 9 -6.76 -8.91 1.27
N ALA A 10 -6.47 -10.07 1.87
CA ALA A 10 -6.40 -10.24 3.33
C ALA A 10 -5.24 -9.49 4.00
N VAL A 11 -4.17 -9.15 3.27
CA VAL A 11 -2.99 -8.50 3.86
C VAL A 11 -3.15 -6.98 3.89
N LEU A 12 -3.69 -6.41 2.82
CA LEU A 12 -3.97 -4.98 2.73
C LEU A 12 -5.18 -4.56 3.59
N HIS A 13 -6.15 -5.46 3.78
CA HIS A 13 -7.25 -5.23 4.73
C HIS A 13 -6.75 -5.00 6.18
N SER A 14 -5.61 -5.58 6.54
CA SER A 14 -5.00 -5.41 7.86
C SER A 14 -4.37 -4.02 8.06
N LYS A 15 -3.91 -3.37 6.98
CA LYS A 15 -3.30 -2.02 7.03
C LYS A 15 -4.32 -0.91 6.71
N GLY A 16 -5.49 -1.29 6.20
CA GLY A 16 -6.63 -0.40 6.00
C GLY A 16 -6.53 0.49 4.76
N PHE A 17 -5.81 0.05 3.74
CA PHE A 17 -5.82 0.68 2.43
C PHE A 17 -5.61 -0.37 1.35
N THR A 18 -6.08 -0.10 0.13
CA THR A 18 -5.89 -1.01 -1.02
C THR A 18 -5.18 -0.28 -2.17
N PHE A 19 -4.39 -1.03 -2.91
CA PHE A 19 -3.80 -0.57 -4.17
C PHE A 19 -4.59 -1.10 -5.35
N ASP A 20 -4.78 -0.24 -6.34
CA ASP A 20 -5.27 -0.63 -7.67
C ASP A 20 -4.14 -1.21 -8.55
N ASN A 21 -4.47 -1.76 -9.71
CA ASN A 21 -3.51 -2.22 -10.73
C ASN A 21 -2.46 -1.16 -11.10
N ASN A 22 -2.78 0.13 -10.97
CA ASN A 22 -1.87 1.23 -11.20
C ASN A 22 -1.02 1.64 -9.98
N LEU A 23 -1.02 0.82 -8.92
CA LEU A 23 -0.34 1.09 -7.64
C LEU A 23 -0.79 2.41 -7.01
N LYS A 24 -2.04 2.80 -7.30
CA LYS A 24 -2.69 3.95 -6.70
C LYS A 24 -3.55 3.48 -5.54
N ILE A 25 -3.61 4.27 -4.48
CA ILE A 25 -4.52 4.01 -3.38
C ILE A 25 -5.95 4.15 -3.90
N GLY A 26 -6.69 3.05 -3.93
CA GLY A 26 -8.09 3.02 -4.34
C GLY A 26 -9.05 3.25 -3.17
N TYR A 27 -8.62 2.86 -1.97
CA TYR A 27 -9.42 2.98 -0.77
C TYR A 27 -8.54 3.18 0.46
N VAL A 28 -8.98 4.03 1.39
CA VAL A 28 -8.42 4.18 2.72
C VAL A 28 -9.55 4.01 3.73
N LYS A 29 -9.35 3.10 4.68
CA LYS A 29 -10.27 2.83 5.77
C LYS A 29 -10.09 3.87 6.86
N HIS A 30 -11.20 4.43 7.34
CA HIS A 30 -11.20 5.37 8.46
C HIS A 30 -10.67 4.70 9.74
N GLY A 31 -9.83 5.40 10.49
CA GLY A 31 -9.15 4.89 11.70
C GLY A 31 -8.03 3.89 11.43
N SER A 32 -7.60 3.74 10.17
CA SER A 32 -6.46 2.88 9.82
C SER A 32 -5.14 3.62 9.85
N PHE A 33 -4.05 2.85 9.85
CA PHE A 33 -2.71 3.40 9.77
C PHE A 33 -2.49 4.29 8.54
N ALA A 34 -3.10 3.94 7.40
CA ALA A 34 -3.03 4.77 6.20
C ALA A 34 -3.61 6.17 6.43
N GLU A 35 -4.78 6.25 7.05
CA GLU A 35 -5.38 7.55 7.36
C GLU A 35 -4.53 8.33 8.37
N GLN A 36 -4.03 7.67 9.41
CA GLN A 36 -3.13 8.28 10.40
C GLN A 36 -1.82 8.78 9.79
N SER A 37 -1.35 8.12 8.73
CA SER A 37 -0.17 8.53 7.96
C SER A 37 -0.47 9.65 6.96
N GLY A 38 -1.72 10.05 6.81
CA GLY A 38 -2.13 11.04 5.81
C GLY A 38 -2.18 10.49 4.38
N LEU A 39 -2.24 9.17 4.20
CA LEU A 39 -2.50 8.55 2.91
C LEU A 39 -3.94 8.84 2.48
N LYS A 40 -4.10 9.08 1.18
CA LYS A 40 -5.36 9.44 0.55
C LYS A 40 -5.54 8.64 -0.73
N VAL A 41 -6.80 8.45 -1.08
CA VAL A 41 -7.17 7.89 -2.38
C VAL A 41 -6.57 8.76 -3.49
N GLY A 42 -5.91 8.11 -4.46
CA GLY A 42 -5.19 8.77 -5.54
C GLY A 42 -3.67 8.84 -5.36
N ASP A 43 -3.15 8.61 -4.15
CA ASP A 43 -1.70 8.51 -3.92
C ASP A 43 -1.11 7.39 -4.75
N ARG A 44 -0.06 7.67 -5.49
CA ARG A 44 0.64 6.68 -6.29
C ARG A 44 1.86 6.18 -5.54
N LEU A 45 1.92 4.88 -5.30
CA LEU A 45 3.12 4.25 -4.75
C LEU A 45 4.21 4.22 -5.83
N MET A 46 5.39 4.72 -5.49
CA MET A 46 6.57 4.79 -6.36
C MET A 46 7.65 3.81 -5.93
N GLN A 47 7.85 3.63 -4.61
CA GLN A 47 8.86 2.70 -4.08
C GLN A 47 8.38 2.06 -2.77
N VAL A 48 8.89 0.88 -2.47
CA VAL A 48 8.68 0.13 -1.23
C VAL A 48 10.03 -0.32 -0.69
N ASP A 49 10.39 0.09 0.52
CA ASP A 49 11.67 -0.23 1.17
C ASP A 49 12.90 0.13 0.31
N GLY A 50 12.81 1.24 -0.44
CA GLY A 50 13.83 1.67 -1.41
C GLY A 50 13.81 0.90 -2.74
N VAL A 51 12.97 -0.14 -2.88
CA VAL A 51 12.80 -0.88 -4.13
C VAL A 51 11.72 -0.19 -4.99
N PRO A 52 12.03 0.21 -6.23
CA PRO A 52 11.04 0.78 -7.15
C PRO A 52 9.92 -0.19 -7.43
N VAL A 53 8.67 0.28 -7.34
CA VAL A 53 7.50 -0.57 -7.62
C VAL A 53 7.49 -1.11 -9.04
N SER A 54 8.13 -0.43 -9.99
CA SER A 54 8.32 -0.93 -11.36
C SER A 54 9.10 -2.24 -11.41
N GLN A 55 9.93 -2.53 -10.39
CA GLN A 55 10.63 -3.81 -10.24
C GLN A 55 9.85 -4.81 -9.39
N ILE A 56 8.81 -4.36 -8.68
CA ILE A 56 7.99 -5.19 -7.83
C ILE A 56 6.80 -5.69 -8.65
N GLN A 57 6.86 -6.96 -9.07
CA GLN A 57 5.78 -7.57 -9.86
C GLN A 57 4.43 -7.60 -9.12
N ASN A 58 4.45 -7.73 -7.79
CA ASN A 58 3.26 -7.70 -6.94
C ASN A 58 3.57 -6.96 -5.63
N ALA A 59 3.22 -5.68 -5.56
CA ALA A 59 3.44 -4.86 -4.36
C ALA A 59 2.68 -5.42 -3.16
N ASP A 60 1.47 -5.95 -3.37
CA ASP A 60 0.67 -6.61 -2.34
C ASP A 60 1.41 -7.80 -1.71
N ALA A 61 1.93 -8.72 -2.53
CA ALA A 61 2.68 -9.87 -2.06
C ALA A 61 4.04 -9.51 -1.42
N TYR A 62 4.58 -8.34 -1.76
CA TYR A 62 5.80 -7.79 -1.16
C TYR A 62 5.54 -7.08 0.17
N LEU A 63 4.32 -6.56 0.40
CA LEU A 63 3.87 -5.99 1.68
C LEU A 63 3.29 -7.02 2.64
N ALA A 64 2.65 -8.07 2.10
CA ALA A 64 2.75 -9.42 2.66
C ALA A 64 4.24 -9.81 2.68
N LYS A 65 4.75 -10.92 3.18
CA LYS A 65 6.21 -11.05 3.48
C LYS A 65 6.76 -10.03 4.49
N ILE A 66 6.56 -8.71 4.34
CA ILE A 66 7.05 -7.73 5.29
C ILE A 66 6.06 -7.56 6.46
N HIS A 67 6.11 -8.54 7.36
CA HIS A 67 5.30 -8.58 8.58
C HIS A 67 6.11 -8.33 9.84
N ASN A 68 7.44 -8.30 9.73
CA ASN A 68 8.35 -8.39 10.86
C ASN A 68 9.27 -7.16 11.03
N ARG A 69 9.06 -6.11 10.23
CA ARG A 69 9.85 -4.86 10.26
C ARG A 69 9.04 -3.68 9.70
N ASP A 70 9.48 -2.48 10.02
CA ASP A 70 8.93 -1.25 9.47
C ASP A 70 9.26 -1.13 7.98
N VAL A 71 8.29 -0.65 7.19
CA VAL A 71 8.43 -0.49 5.73
C VAL A 71 8.32 0.96 5.36
N SER A 72 9.28 1.48 4.60
CA SER A 72 9.18 2.84 4.04
C SER A 72 8.54 2.79 2.66
N LEU A 73 7.38 3.41 2.48
CA LEU A 73 6.72 3.56 1.20
C LEU A 73 6.95 4.96 0.66
N LEU A 74 7.43 5.08 -0.58
CA LEU A 74 7.48 6.36 -1.28
C LEU A 74 6.20 6.54 -2.09
N PHE A 75 5.49 7.62 -1.82
CA PHE A 75 4.30 8.02 -2.54
C PHE A 75 4.53 9.29 -3.34
N ASP A 76 3.78 9.44 -4.42
CA ASP A 76 3.70 10.61 -5.27
C ASP A 76 2.26 11.12 -5.31
N ARG A 77 2.07 12.40 -4.96
CA ARG A 77 0.79 13.10 -4.95
C ARG A 77 1.02 14.51 -5.50
N ASP A 78 0.48 14.78 -6.69
CA ASP A 78 0.51 16.14 -7.30
C ASP A 78 1.94 16.69 -7.44
N ASP A 79 2.86 15.90 -8.03
CA ASP A 79 4.31 16.20 -8.13
C ASP A 79 5.05 16.31 -6.79
N PHE A 80 4.38 16.01 -5.66
CA PHE A 80 5.00 15.94 -4.35
C PHE A 80 5.24 14.50 -3.91
N GLN A 81 6.51 14.17 -3.66
CA GLN A 81 6.91 12.86 -3.20
C GLN A 81 7.16 12.84 -1.70
N PHE A 82 6.59 11.86 -1.00
CA PHE A 82 6.72 11.73 0.44
C PHE A 82 6.84 10.27 0.88
N PHE A 83 7.61 10.06 1.94
CA PHE A 83 7.79 8.75 2.54
C PHE A 83 6.78 8.52 3.66
N VAL A 84 6.15 7.36 3.65
CA VAL A 84 5.28 6.86 4.72
C VAL A 84 5.92 5.61 5.29
N THR A 85 6.33 5.69 6.55
CA THR A 85 6.81 4.52 7.28
C THR A 85 5.61 3.78 7.84
N LEU A 86 5.39 2.56 7.38
CA LEU A 86 4.44 1.62 7.97
C LEU A 86 5.11 0.88 9.12
N PRO A 87 4.78 1.21 10.38
CA PRO A 87 5.22 0.45 11.52
C PRO A 87 4.55 -0.91 11.51
N ARG A 88 5.19 -1.87 12.18
CA ARG A 88 4.61 -3.19 12.44
C ARG A 88 3.38 -3.11 13.35
#